data_AF-A0A6A5UH35-F1
#
_entry.id   AF-A0A6A5UH35-F1
#
_cell.length_a   1.000
_cell.length_b   1.000
_cell.length_c   1.000
_cell.angle_alpha   90.00
_cell.angle_beta   90.00
_cell.angle_gamma   90.00
#
_symmetry.space_group_name_H-M   'P 1'
#
loop_
_entity.id
_entity.type
_entity.pdbx_description
1 polymer ?
#
loop_
_entity_poly.entity_id
_entity_poly.type
_entity_poly.pdbx_seq_one_letter_code
_entity_poly.pdbx_strand_id
1 'polypeptide(L)'
;PLNIAMFKPLLTAYSAELLRYLYRSQGLASITKGDFFPLFWNAWKASFKELTILSSFRAIGISPPDPDPTLSIDKKTAAKAFNI
;
A
#
# COMPACT_ATOMS: atom_id res chain seq x y z
N PRO A 1 -8.19 11.48 -0.64
CA PRO A 1 -7.24 11.95 -1.70
C PRO A 1 -6.01 11.03 -1.86
N LEU A 2 -5.22 10.78 -0.80
CA LEU A 2 -4.09 9.82 -0.78
C LEU A 2 -4.55 8.38 -1.05
N ASN A 3 -5.68 8.03 -0.43
CA ASN A 3 -6.36 6.77 -0.59
C ASN A 3 -6.75 6.49 -2.06
N ILE A 4 -7.31 7.46 -2.79
CA ILE A 4 -7.77 7.22 -4.18
C ILE A 4 -6.59 6.98 -5.14
N ALA A 5 -5.49 7.71 -4.98
CA ALA A 5 -4.33 7.61 -5.85
C ALA A 5 -3.54 6.30 -5.65
N MET A 6 -3.51 5.75 -4.43
CA MET A 6 -2.80 4.49 -4.13
C MET A 6 -3.68 3.25 -4.28
N PHE A 7 -4.99 3.35 -3.99
CA PHE A 7 -5.88 2.20 -4.06
C PHE A 7 -6.17 1.76 -5.49
N LYS A 8 -6.20 2.68 -6.47
CA LYS A 8 -6.37 2.30 -7.88
C LYS A 8 -5.22 1.41 -8.39
N PRO A 9 -3.94 1.82 -8.28
CA PRO A 9 -2.81 0.97 -8.62
C PRO A 9 -2.79 -0.34 -7.82
N LEU A 10 -3.11 -0.30 -6.52
CA LEU A 10 -3.17 -1.51 -5.69
C LEU A 10 -4.23 -2.48 -6.18
N LEU A 11 -5.45 -1.99 -6.46
CA LEU A 11 -6.55 -2.81 -6.98
C LEU A 11 -6.17 -3.44 -8.32
N THR A 12 -5.59 -2.66 -9.23
CA THR A 12 -5.15 -3.17 -10.54
C THR A 12 -4.09 -4.27 -10.37
N ALA A 13 -3.08 -4.05 -9.53
CA ALA A 13 -2.03 -5.04 -9.28
C ALA A 13 -2.57 -6.30 -8.59
N TYR A 14 -3.51 -6.14 -7.65
CA TYR A 14 -4.14 -7.27 -6.97
C TYR A 14 -5.00 -8.10 -7.92
N SER A 15 -5.79 -7.46 -8.80
CA SER A 15 -6.53 -8.15 -9.85
C SER A 15 -5.61 -8.92 -10.82
N ALA A 16 -4.43 -8.38 -11.13
CA ALA A 16 -3.44 -9.08 -11.94
C ALA A 16 -2.86 -10.32 -11.22
N GLU A 17 -2.56 -10.21 -9.91
CA GLU A 17 -2.10 -11.36 -9.12
C GLU A 17 -3.19 -12.44 -9.00
N LEU A 18 -4.46 -12.05 -8.83
CA LEU A 18 -5.61 -12.97 -8.85
C LEU A 18 -5.75 -13.68 -10.20
N LEU A 19 -5.66 -12.95 -11.31
CA LEU A 19 -5.76 -13.54 -12.64
C LEU A 19 -4.59 -14.52 -12.89
N ARG A 20 -3.39 -14.17 -12.45
CA ARG A 20 -2.21 -15.05 -12.55
C ARG A 20 -2.38 -16.31 -11.70
N TYR A 21 -2.93 -16.18 -10.50
CA TYR A 21 -3.25 -17.32 -9.64
C TYR A 21 -4.28 -18.24 -10.33
N LEU A 22 -5.37 -17.67 -10.84
CA LEU A 22 -6.42 -18.40 -11.54
C LEU A 22 -5.90 -19.13 -12.79
N TYR A 23 -5.05 -18.46 -13.57
CA TYR A 23 -4.43 -19.04 -14.75
C TYR A 23 -3.53 -20.24 -14.38
N ARG A 24 -2.69 -20.08 -13.35
CA ARG A 24 -1.80 -21.15 -12.86
C ARG A 24 -2.56 -22.33 -12.28
N SER A 25 -3.69 -22.07 -11.62
CA SER A 25 -4.56 -23.11 -11.06
C SER A 25 -5.55 -23.68 -12.07
N GLN A 26 -5.59 -23.15 -13.30
CA GLN A 26 -6.59 -23.47 -14.32
C GLN A 26 -8.04 -23.29 -13.83
N GLY A 27 -8.26 -22.43 -12.83
CA GLY A 27 -9.55 -22.26 -12.18
C GLY A 27 -9.97 -23.39 -11.23
N LEU A 28 -9.09 -24.37 -10.98
CA LEU A 28 -9.40 -25.54 -10.16
C LEU A 28 -9.06 -25.33 -8.67
N ALA A 29 -8.17 -24.39 -8.35
CA ALA A 29 -7.85 -24.05 -6.97
C ALA A 29 -8.80 -22.96 -6.45
N SER A 30 -9.44 -23.25 -5.33
CA SER A 30 -10.23 -22.27 -4.58
C SER A 30 -9.33 -21.29 -3.86
N ILE A 31 -9.69 -20.00 -3.89
CA ILE A 31 -9.01 -18.97 -3.11
C ILE A 31 -9.48 -19.06 -1.66
N THR A 32 -8.55 -19.25 -0.75
CA THR A 32 -8.80 -19.24 0.69
C THR A 32 -8.37 -17.91 1.32
N LYS A 33 -8.75 -17.70 2.58
CA LYS A 33 -8.26 -16.56 3.36
C LYS A 33 -6.73 -16.57 3.54
N GLY A 34 -6.10 -17.75 3.48
CA GLY A 34 -4.63 -17.89 3.55
C GLY A 34 -3.94 -17.36 2.29
N ASP A 35 -4.57 -17.47 1.13
CA ASP A 35 -4.02 -16.99 -0.14
C ASP A 35 -4.06 -15.47 -0.27
N PHE A 36 -4.91 -14.80 0.53
CA PHE A 36 -5.04 -13.34 0.52
C PHE A 36 -3.69 -12.66 0.74
N PHE A 37 -2.95 -13.01 1.81
CA PHE A 37 -1.78 -12.25 2.20
C PHE A 37 -0.63 -12.32 1.17
N PRO A 38 -0.26 -13.50 0.62
CA PRO A 38 0.74 -13.57 -0.44
C PRO A 38 0.37 -12.78 -1.70
N LEU A 39 -0.89 -12.86 -2.14
CA LEU A 39 -1.38 -12.12 -3.32
C LEU A 39 -1.39 -10.61 -3.07
N PHE A 40 -1.90 -10.21 -1.90
CA PHE A 40 -1.90 -8.82 -1.45
C PHE A 40 -0.47 -8.26 -1.35
N TRP A 41 0.46 -8.99 -0.74
CA TRP A 41 1.83 -8.53 -0.52
C TRP A 41 2.58 -8.31 -1.84
N ASN A 42 2.36 -9.19 -2.83
CA ASN A 42 2.93 -9.01 -4.16
C ASN A 42 2.36 -7.77 -4.86
N ALA A 43 1.04 -7.58 -4.79
CA ALA A 43 0.40 -6.38 -5.32
C ALA A 43 0.87 -5.10 -4.60
N TRP A 44 1.03 -5.14 -3.27
CA TRP A 44 1.54 -4.03 -2.47
C TRP A 44 2.92 -3.59 -2.94
N LYS A 45 3.87 -4.52 -3.06
CA LYS A 45 5.23 -4.22 -3.58
C LYS A 45 5.22 -3.68 -5.00
N ALA A 46 4.27 -4.10 -5.83
CA ALA A 46 4.14 -3.63 -7.21
C ALA A 46 3.57 -2.20 -7.31
N SER A 47 2.70 -1.81 -6.37
CA SER A 47 1.93 -0.56 -6.43
C SER A 47 2.47 0.55 -5.54
N PHE A 48 3.00 0.22 -4.37
CA PHE A 48 3.58 1.18 -3.41
C PHE A 48 5.05 1.42 -3.73
N LYS A 49 5.31 2.12 -4.83
CA LYS A 49 6.65 2.59 -5.21
C LYS A 49 6.83 4.04 -4.77
N GLU A 50 8.06 4.43 -4.48
CA GLU A 50 8.42 5.81 -4.09
C GLU A 50 7.83 6.84 -5.05
N LEU A 51 8.00 6.66 -6.36
CA LEU A 51 7.44 7.56 -7.37
C LEU A 51 5.92 7.68 -7.28
N THR A 52 5.22 6.57 -7.06
CA THR A 52 3.75 6.55 -6.97
C THR A 52 3.31 7.28 -5.70
N ILE A 53 3.98 7.01 -4.57
CA ILE A 53 3.76 7.69 -3.29
C ILE A 53 4.00 9.20 -3.42
N LEU A 54 5.12 9.64 -3.97
CA LEU A 54 5.42 11.06 -4.18
C LEU A 54 4.41 11.74 -5.11
N SER A 55 4.03 11.06 -6.20
CA SER A 55 2.99 11.54 -7.12
C SER A 55 1.64 11.70 -6.41
N SER A 56 1.31 10.79 -5.49
CA SER A 56 0.07 10.88 -4.72
C SER A 56 0.05 12.05 -3.75
N PHE A 57 1.17 12.38 -3.11
CA PHE A 57 1.29 13.58 -2.29
C PHE A 57 1.12 14.85 -3.15
N ARG A 58 1.84 14.92 -4.28
CA ARG A 58 1.74 16.04 -5.23
C ARG A 58 0.32 16.26 -5.76
N ALA A 59 -0.40 15.19 -6.10
CA ALA A 59 -1.77 15.27 -6.62
C ALA A 59 -2.77 15.89 -5.62
N ILE A 60 -2.42 15.92 -4.33
CA ILE A 60 -3.27 16.46 -3.26
C ILE A 60 -2.83 17.89 -2.90
N GLY A 61 -1.78 18.41 -3.54
CA GLY A 61 -1.16 19.69 -3.17
C GLY A 61 -0.43 19.63 -1.82
N ILE A 62 -0.19 18.44 -1.29
CA ILE A 62 0.59 18.22 -0.06
C ILE A 62 2.02 17.96 -0.50
N SER A 63 2.96 18.80 -0.07
CA SER A 63 4.38 18.47 -0.25
C SER A 63 4.67 17.17 0.48
N PRO A 64 5.35 16.18 -0.13
CA PRO A 64 5.92 15.08 0.62
C PRO A 64 6.70 15.65 1.82
N PRO A 65 6.63 15.04 3.00
CA PRO A 65 7.51 15.42 4.09
C PRO A 65 8.93 15.36 3.54
N ASP A 66 9.66 16.47 3.61
CA ASP A 66 11.08 16.47 3.30
C ASP A 66 11.71 15.33 4.11
N PRO A 67 12.46 14.40 3.49
CA PRO A 67 13.15 13.34 4.20
C PRO A 67 14.40 13.93 4.85
N ASP A 68 14.25 14.98 5.65
CA ASP A 68 15.27 15.35 6.62
C ASP A 68 15.24 14.25 7.70
N PRO A 69 16.37 13.59 8.03
CA PRO A 69 16.42 12.58 9.09
C PRO A 69 15.99 13.11 10.47
N THR A 70 15.76 14.41 10.60
CA THR A 70 15.32 15.09 11.81
C THR A 70 13.80 15.25 11.88
N LEU A 71 13.04 14.20 11.58
CA LEU A 71 11.70 14.06 12.15
C LEU A 71 11.86 13.72 13.64
N SER A 72 12.24 14.72 14.44
CA SER A 72 11.97 14.68 15.87
C SER A 72 10.46 14.68 16.02
N ILE A 73 9.88 13.49 16.12
CA ILE A 73 8.54 13.35 16.67
C ILE A 73 8.62 14.06 18.02
N ASP A 74 7.95 15.21 18.13
CA ASP A 74 7.85 15.91 19.39
C ASP A 74 7.35 14.89 20.42
N LYS A 75 8.25 14.53 21.34
CA LYS A 75 8.08 13.43 22.31
C LYS A 75 6.80 13.60 23.16
N LYS A 76 6.21 14.80 23.12
CA LYS A 76 4.97 15.18 23.78
C LYS A 76 3.72 14.55 23.17
N THR A 77 3.67 14.32 21.86
CA THR A 77 2.47 13.76 21.20
C THR A 77 2.46 12.23 21.21
N ALA A 78 3.62 11.59 21.13
CA ALA A 78 3.74 10.13 21.21
C ALA A 78 3.37 9.57 22.60
N ALA A 79 3.67 10.30 23.67
CA ALA A 79 3.33 9.88 25.03
C ALA A 79 1.82 9.85 25.32
N LYS A 80 1.01 10.60 24.56
CA LYS A 80 -0.46 10.64 24.75
C LYS A 80 -1.20 9.55 23.99
N ALA A 81 -0.57 8.94 22.98
CA ALA A 81 -1.19 7.90 22.16
C ALA A 81 -0.99 6.47 22.69
N PHE A 82 -0.12 6.28 23.69
CA PHE A 82 0.22 4.97 24.24
C PHE A 82 0.01 4.82 25.76
N ASN A 83 -0.66 5.78 26.42
CA ASN A 83 -1.04 5.62 27.81
C ASN A 83 -2.55 5.43 27.94
N ILE A 84 -2.94 4.23 28.39
CA ILE A 84 -4.22 3.92 29.03
C ILE A 84 -4.37 4.78 30.29
#